data_AF-I0WMX3-F1
#
_entry.id   AF-I0WMX3-F1
#
_cell.length_a   1.000
_cell.length_b   1.000
_cell.length_c   1.000
_cell.angle_alpha   90.00
_cell.angle_beta   90.00
_cell.angle_gamma   90.00
#
_symmetry.space_group_name_H-M   'P 1'
#
loop_
_entity.id
_entity.type
_entity.pdbx_description
1 polymer ?
#
loop_
_entity_poly.entity_id
_entity_poly.type
_entity_poly.pdbx_seq_one_letter_code
_entity_poly.pdbx_strand_id
1 'polypeptide(L)'
;MGFTMAFLVSCFAILSVRRLRNEEQAGRADPVLATKTSRAGWMGSGVAAAAASSIVLLGFSGAATGLGAALVTGEPGYVVTLKLAYLAHTPAVLVVAAVAALLFGLVPRAFGAVWILPVFGYLVGTFGPILQLPHWIGDLSPLGHIPQMPLEAFTATPVIALLLVAAAAVAGGLATFRRRDIAAT
;
A
#
# COMPACT_ATOMS: atom_id res chain seq x y z
N MET A 1 -4.39 -10.75 13.36
CA MET A 1 -4.80 -9.36 13.70
C MET A 1 -4.13 -8.32 12.80
N GLY A 2 -2.80 -8.35 12.58
CA GLY A 2 -2.12 -7.40 11.68
C GLY A 2 -2.56 -7.47 10.21
N PHE A 3 -2.85 -8.67 9.71
CA PHE A 3 -3.23 -8.90 8.31
C PHE A 3 -4.51 -8.16 7.87
N THR A 4 -5.57 -8.17 8.71
CA THR A 4 -6.82 -7.45 8.42
C THR A 4 -6.59 -5.94 8.36
N MET A 5 -5.77 -5.41 9.26
CA MET A 5 -5.40 -4.00 9.24
C MET A 5 -4.54 -3.66 8.02
N ALA A 6 -3.59 -4.51 7.62
CA ALA A 6 -2.83 -4.32 6.39
C ALA A 6 -3.71 -4.27 5.13
N PHE A 7 -4.77 -5.11 5.08
CA PHE A 7 -5.79 -5.04 4.04
C PHE A 7 -6.54 -3.69 4.06
N LEU A 8 -7.03 -3.25 5.22
CA LEU A 8 -7.74 -1.97 5.35
C LEU A 8 -6.86 -0.77 4.97
N VAL A 9 -5.59 -0.78 5.38
CA VAL A 9 -4.63 0.26 5.00
C VAL A 9 -4.30 0.19 3.50
N SER A 10 -4.28 -1.00 2.88
CA SER A 10 -4.17 -1.14 1.43
C SER A 10 -5.36 -0.51 0.70
N CYS A 11 -6.58 -0.68 1.22
CA CYS A 11 -7.77 0.02 0.71
C CYS A 11 -7.62 1.54 0.85
N PHE A 12 -7.16 2.03 2.00
CA PHE A 12 -6.87 3.45 2.21
C PHE A 12 -5.82 3.97 1.21
N ALA A 13 -4.76 3.21 0.93
CA ALA A 13 -3.73 3.59 -0.03
C ALA A 13 -4.31 3.73 -1.44
N ILE A 14 -5.16 2.78 -1.87
CA ILE A 14 -5.87 2.86 -3.16
C ILE A 14 -6.76 4.10 -3.21
N LEU A 15 -7.55 4.37 -2.16
CA LEU A 15 -8.44 5.52 -2.10
C LEU A 15 -7.67 6.85 -2.09
N SER A 16 -6.54 6.90 -1.40
CA SER A 16 -5.64 8.05 -1.37
C SER A 16 -5.06 8.35 -2.76
N VAL A 17 -4.64 7.33 -3.51
CA VAL A 17 -4.17 7.53 -4.89
C VAL A 17 -5.34 7.88 -5.83
N ARG A 18 -6.52 7.26 -5.64
CA ARG A 18 -7.73 7.60 -6.41
C ARG A 18 -8.14 9.06 -6.23
N ARG A 19 -7.87 9.65 -5.06
CA ARG A 19 -8.10 11.08 -4.82
C ARG A 19 -7.39 11.95 -5.86
N LEU A 20 -6.14 11.64 -6.23
CA LEU A 20 -5.41 12.37 -7.29
C LEU A 20 -6.18 12.34 -8.61
N ARG A 21 -6.71 11.18 -9.00
CA ARG A 21 -7.55 11.06 -10.18
C ARG A 21 -8.81 11.93 -10.09
N ASN A 22 -9.45 11.97 -8.92
CA ASN A 22 -10.63 12.81 -8.74
C ASN A 22 -10.30 14.31 -8.83
N GLU A 23 -9.12 14.73 -8.35
CA GLU A 23 -8.62 16.11 -8.51
C GLU A 23 -8.34 16.45 -9.98
N GLU A 24 -7.74 15.53 -10.75
CA GLU A 24 -7.53 15.67 -12.20
C GLU A 24 -8.86 15.81 -12.94
N GLN A 25 -9.82 14.92 -12.68
CA GLN A 25 -11.14 14.93 -13.34
C GLN A 25 -11.99 16.15 -12.99
N ALA A 26 -11.75 16.75 -11.81
CA ALA A 26 -12.45 17.96 -11.38
C ALA A 26 -11.78 19.26 -11.88
N GLY A 27 -10.75 19.17 -12.74
CA GLY A 27 -10.00 20.33 -13.25
C GLY A 27 -9.15 21.05 -12.19
N ARG A 28 -9.00 20.49 -10.98
CA ARG A 28 -8.24 21.12 -9.89
C ARG A 28 -6.72 20.97 -10.07
N ALA A 29 -6.29 20.07 -10.94
CA ALA A 29 -4.88 19.92 -11.31
C ALA A 29 -4.39 21.10 -12.17
N ASP A 30 -5.25 21.68 -13.00
CA ASP A 30 -4.89 22.71 -13.99
C ASP A 30 -4.29 23.99 -13.38
N PRO A 31 -4.88 24.64 -12.35
CA PRO A 31 -4.29 25.82 -11.74
C PRO A 31 -2.94 25.52 -11.06
N VAL A 32 -2.76 24.31 -10.52
CA VAL A 32 -1.50 23.91 -9.88
C VAL A 32 -0.42 23.68 -10.94
N LEU A 33 -0.76 23.05 -12.05
CA LEU A 33 0.17 22.79 -13.15
C LEU A 33 0.47 24.03 -14.00
N ALA A 34 -0.35 25.08 -13.91
CA ALA A 34 -0.05 26.39 -14.48
C ALA A 34 1.05 27.15 -13.70
N THR A 35 1.40 26.69 -12.49
CA THR A 35 2.57 27.20 -11.75
C THR A 35 3.87 26.51 -12.20
N LYS A 36 5.00 26.74 -11.51
CA LYS A 36 6.27 26.03 -11.78
C LYS A 36 6.27 24.55 -11.36
N THR A 37 5.13 23.99 -10.95
CA THR A 37 5.03 22.62 -10.46
C THR A 37 5.06 21.63 -11.63
N SER A 38 5.99 20.67 -11.61
CA SER A 38 6.04 19.63 -12.64
C SER A 38 4.92 18.60 -12.45
N ARG A 39 4.44 18.00 -13.55
CA ARG A 39 3.45 16.90 -13.53
C ARG A 39 3.89 15.74 -12.64
N ALA A 40 5.17 15.37 -12.71
CA ALA A 40 5.76 14.32 -11.87
C ALA A 40 5.84 14.74 -10.39
N GLY A 41 6.11 16.00 -10.08
CA GLY A 41 6.10 16.51 -8.71
C GLY A 41 4.70 16.49 -8.09
N TRP A 42 3.67 16.86 -8.87
CA TRP A 42 2.28 16.81 -8.42
C TRP A 42 1.84 15.37 -8.08
N MET A 43 1.98 14.42 -9.02
CA MET A 43 1.64 13.02 -8.76
C MET A 43 2.53 12.41 -7.66
N GLY A 44 3.84 12.70 -7.71
CA GLY A 44 4.81 12.18 -6.75
C GLY A 44 4.53 12.61 -5.32
N SER A 45 4.17 13.87 -5.09
CA SER A 45 3.80 14.37 -3.76
C SER A 45 2.55 13.68 -3.21
N GLY A 46 1.53 13.44 -4.04
CA GLY A 46 0.34 12.70 -3.64
C GLY A 46 0.61 11.24 -3.33
N VAL A 47 1.43 10.56 -4.13
CA VAL A 47 1.85 9.17 -3.87
C VAL A 47 2.71 9.09 -2.60
N ALA A 48 3.63 10.03 -2.40
CA ALA A 48 4.43 10.11 -1.18
C ALA A 48 3.57 10.36 0.07
N ALA A 49 2.57 11.24 -0.02
CA ALA A 49 1.62 11.47 1.05
C ALA A 49 0.80 10.20 1.36
N ALA A 50 0.30 9.50 0.33
CA ALA A 50 -0.42 8.24 0.50
C ALA A 50 0.45 7.16 1.19
N ALA A 51 1.72 7.04 0.78
CA ALA A 51 2.68 6.14 1.39
C ALA A 51 2.96 6.50 2.86
N ALA A 52 3.26 7.77 3.16
CA ALA A 52 3.52 8.24 4.51
C ALA A 52 2.32 8.04 5.43
N SER A 53 1.11 8.41 4.99
CA SER A 53 -0.12 8.19 5.75
C SER A 53 -0.37 6.71 6.02
N SER A 54 -0.08 5.82 5.06
CA SER A 54 -0.24 4.37 5.24
C SER A 54 0.71 3.81 6.30
N ILE A 55 1.97 4.27 6.33
CA ILE A 55 2.96 3.88 7.36
C ILE A 55 2.51 4.36 8.74
N VAL A 56 2.03 5.60 8.84
CA VAL A 56 1.49 6.17 10.07
C VAL A 56 0.29 5.37 10.56
N LEU A 57 -0.65 5.02 9.68
CA LEU A 57 -1.82 4.20 9.99
C LEU A 57 -1.42 2.82 10.53
N LEU A 58 -0.49 2.11 9.87
CA LEU A 58 0.00 0.81 10.36
C LEU A 58 0.64 0.93 11.74
N GLY A 59 1.53 1.91 11.92
CA GLY A 59 2.22 2.14 13.19
C GLY A 59 1.25 2.49 14.32
N PHE A 60 0.23 3.32 14.04
CA PHE A 60 -0.80 3.69 15.01
C PHE A 60 -1.70 2.49 15.35
N SER A 61 -2.18 1.74 14.35
CA SER A 61 -2.98 0.54 14.56
C SER A 61 -2.24 -0.52 15.37
N GLY A 62 -0.94 -0.73 15.11
CA GLY A 62 -0.11 -1.67 15.86
C GLY A 62 0.13 -1.21 17.30
N ALA A 63 0.42 0.08 17.52
CA ALA A 63 0.58 0.63 18.85
C ALA A 63 -0.73 0.59 19.67
N ALA A 64 -1.87 0.92 19.06
CA ALA A 64 -3.18 0.84 19.70
C ALA A 64 -3.55 -0.60 20.08
N THR A 65 -3.31 -1.55 19.18
CA THR A 65 -3.52 -2.98 19.45
C THR A 65 -2.59 -3.45 20.57
N GLY A 66 -1.33 -3.04 20.53
CA GLY A 66 -0.34 -3.39 21.56
C GLY A 66 -0.61 -2.76 22.92
N LEU A 67 -1.19 -1.56 22.95
CA LEU A 67 -1.66 -0.94 24.19
C LEU A 67 -2.82 -1.74 24.79
N GLY A 68 -3.81 -2.12 23.96
CA GLY A 68 -4.90 -2.99 24.41
C GLY A 68 -4.39 -4.32 24.98
N ALA A 69 -3.44 -4.96 24.28
CA ALA A 69 -2.81 -6.18 24.76
C ALA A 69 -2.07 -5.97 26.09
N ALA A 70 -1.23 -4.93 26.20
CA ALA A 70 -0.49 -4.63 27.42
C ALA A 70 -1.39 -4.36 28.63
N LEU A 71 -2.53 -3.69 28.43
CA LEU A 71 -3.50 -3.42 29.50
C LEU A 71 -4.18 -4.70 30.00
N VAL A 72 -4.38 -5.69 29.12
CA VAL A 72 -5.03 -6.96 29.47
C VAL A 72 -4.04 -7.95 30.08
N THR A 73 -2.83 -8.03 29.55
CA THR A 73 -1.81 -9.01 29.98
C THR A 73 -0.88 -8.50 31.06
N GLY A 74 -0.82 -7.18 31.29
CA GLY A 74 0.14 -6.55 32.19
C GLY A 74 1.56 -6.42 31.61
N GLU A 75 1.79 -6.83 30.35
CA GLU A 75 3.12 -6.80 29.73
C GLU A 75 3.27 -5.58 28.78
N PRO A 76 4.00 -4.52 29.17
CA PRO A 76 4.14 -3.31 28.35
C PRO A 76 4.91 -3.55 27.04
N GLY A 77 5.69 -4.63 26.96
CA GLY A 77 6.44 -5.02 25.76
C GLY A 77 5.58 -5.28 24.53
N TYR A 78 4.29 -5.58 24.70
CA TYR A 78 3.37 -5.78 23.58
C TYR A 78 3.16 -4.53 22.73
N VAL A 79 3.28 -3.33 23.29
CA VAL A 79 3.12 -2.07 22.54
C VAL A 79 4.14 -1.98 21.41
N VAL A 80 5.41 -2.23 21.74
CA VAL A 80 6.51 -2.17 20.76
C VAL A 80 6.44 -3.37 19.82
N THR A 81 6.24 -4.56 20.37
CA THR A 81 6.21 -5.81 19.59
C THR A 81 5.12 -5.78 18.51
N LEU A 82 3.89 -5.39 18.87
CA LEU A 82 2.79 -5.33 17.92
C LEU A 82 2.89 -4.14 16.95
N LYS A 83 3.44 -3.01 17.39
CA LYS A 83 3.78 -1.90 16.48
C LYS A 83 4.75 -2.34 15.39
N LEU A 84 5.82 -3.04 15.75
CA LEU A 84 6.81 -3.55 14.79
C LEU A 84 6.21 -4.63 13.87
N ALA A 85 5.41 -5.55 14.42
CA ALA A 85 4.71 -6.56 13.63
C ALA A 85 3.78 -5.92 12.57
N TYR A 86 3.08 -4.83 12.91
CA TYR A 86 2.23 -4.13 11.95
C TYR A 86 3.05 -3.38 10.90
N LEU A 87 4.15 -2.73 11.31
CA LEU A 87 5.06 -2.06 10.38
C LEU A 87 5.77 -3.04 9.42
N ALA A 88 5.90 -4.32 9.76
CA ALA A 88 6.41 -5.34 8.85
C ALA A 88 5.54 -5.49 7.59
N HIS A 89 4.25 -5.11 7.63
CA HIS A 89 3.38 -5.09 6.46
C HIS A 89 3.59 -3.89 5.51
N THR A 90 4.44 -2.93 5.89
CA THR A 90 4.69 -1.70 5.11
C THR A 90 5.04 -1.98 3.64
N PRO A 91 6.00 -2.88 3.31
CA PRO A 91 6.41 -3.08 1.92
C PRO A 91 5.25 -3.54 1.02
N ALA A 92 4.38 -4.41 1.53
CA ALA A 92 3.24 -4.90 0.76
C ALA A 92 2.20 -3.81 0.50
N VAL A 93 1.91 -2.97 1.51
CA VAL A 93 1.00 -1.82 1.34
C VAL A 93 1.59 -0.80 0.36
N LEU A 94 2.90 -0.58 0.39
CA LEU A 94 3.59 0.29 -0.57
C LEU A 94 3.53 -0.25 -2.00
N VAL A 95 3.60 -1.57 -2.20
CA VAL A 95 3.39 -2.19 -3.51
C VAL A 95 1.97 -1.91 -4.02
N VAL A 96 0.94 -2.02 -3.17
CA VAL A 96 -0.44 -1.69 -3.57
C VAL A 96 -0.56 -0.21 -3.98
N ALA A 97 0.02 0.70 -3.19
CA ALA A 97 0.05 2.13 -3.53
C ALA A 97 0.80 2.40 -4.84
N ALA A 98 1.93 1.72 -5.06
CA ALA A 98 2.75 1.86 -6.25
C ALA A 98 2.05 1.33 -7.51
N VAL A 99 1.33 0.21 -7.42
CA VAL A 99 0.53 -0.31 -8.54
C VAL A 99 -0.67 0.61 -8.82
N ALA A 100 -1.30 1.17 -7.78
CA ALA A 100 -2.33 2.20 -7.96
C ALA A 100 -1.77 3.40 -8.74
N ALA A 101 -0.58 3.87 -8.36
CA ALA A 101 0.11 4.98 -9.02
C ALA A 101 0.48 4.63 -10.47
N LEU A 102 1.00 3.43 -10.73
CA LEU A 102 1.32 2.94 -12.07
C LEU A 102 0.08 2.92 -12.97
N LEU A 103 -1.03 2.34 -12.50
CA LEU A 103 -2.28 2.27 -13.26
C LEU A 103 -2.87 3.66 -13.49
N PHE A 104 -2.77 4.56 -12.50
CA PHE A 104 -3.17 5.95 -12.66
C PHE A 104 -2.34 6.68 -13.73
N GLY A 105 -1.02 6.49 -13.73
CA GLY A 105 -0.12 7.10 -14.71
C GLY A 105 -0.27 6.52 -16.13
N LEU A 106 -0.43 5.20 -16.25
CA LEU A 106 -0.42 4.49 -17.52
C LEU A 106 -1.81 4.40 -18.17
N VAL A 107 -2.80 3.83 -17.48
CA VAL A 107 -4.16 3.58 -18.01
C VAL A 107 -5.22 3.88 -16.94
N PRO A 108 -5.63 5.15 -16.74
CA PRO A 108 -6.61 5.50 -15.70
C PRO A 108 -7.92 4.73 -15.81
N ARG A 109 -8.34 4.39 -17.03
CA ARG A 109 -9.54 3.59 -17.29
C ARG A 109 -9.50 2.23 -16.60
N ALA A 110 -8.31 1.64 -16.46
CA ALA A 110 -8.07 0.36 -15.81
C ALA A 110 -7.75 0.47 -14.31
N PHE A 111 -7.85 1.65 -13.68
CA PHE A 111 -7.51 1.84 -12.25
C PHE A 111 -8.25 0.86 -11.32
N GLY A 112 -9.47 0.44 -11.68
CA GLY A 112 -10.23 -0.56 -10.92
C GLY A 112 -9.51 -1.90 -10.74
N ALA A 113 -8.61 -2.27 -11.65
CA ALA A 113 -7.84 -3.52 -11.57
C ALA A 113 -6.93 -3.57 -10.33
N VAL A 114 -6.58 -2.42 -9.73
CA VAL A 114 -5.76 -2.38 -8.50
C VAL A 114 -6.39 -3.14 -7.33
N TRP A 115 -7.72 -3.23 -7.28
CA TRP A 115 -8.46 -3.92 -6.21
C TRP A 115 -8.21 -5.42 -6.18
N ILE A 116 -7.77 -6.01 -7.30
CA ILE A 116 -7.41 -7.42 -7.36
C ILE A 116 -6.33 -7.74 -6.32
N LEU A 117 -5.32 -6.87 -6.15
CA LEU A 117 -4.20 -7.11 -5.23
C LEU A 117 -4.63 -7.31 -3.76
N PRO A 118 -5.28 -6.34 -3.09
CA PRO A 118 -5.67 -6.52 -1.70
C PRO A 118 -6.80 -7.53 -1.53
N VAL A 119 -7.77 -7.60 -2.46
CA VAL A 119 -8.91 -8.54 -2.35
C VAL A 119 -8.43 -9.98 -2.51
N PHE A 120 -7.68 -10.27 -3.57
CA PHE A 120 -7.11 -11.60 -3.79
C PHE A 120 -6.18 -11.98 -2.63
N GLY A 121 -5.27 -11.07 -2.23
CA GLY A 121 -4.38 -11.33 -1.11
C GLY A 121 -5.13 -11.62 0.19
N TYR A 122 -6.16 -10.84 0.51
CA TYR A 122 -6.98 -11.05 1.70
C TYR A 122 -7.74 -12.38 1.67
N LEU A 123 -8.33 -12.71 0.52
CA LEU A 123 -9.06 -13.98 0.33
C LEU A 123 -8.12 -15.18 0.47
N VAL A 124 -6.97 -15.15 -0.21
CA VAL A 124 -5.99 -16.24 -0.15
C VAL A 124 -5.36 -16.36 1.23
N GLY A 125 -4.99 -15.24 1.87
CA GLY A 125 -4.40 -15.27 3.20
C GLY A 125 -5.36 -15.72 4.30
N THR A 126 -6.66 -15.39 4.18
CA THR A 126 -7.67 -15.75 5.19
C THR A 126 -8.26 -17.13 4.95
N PHE A 127 -8.62 -17.44 3.71
CA PHE A 127 -9.34 -18.68 3.36
C PHE A 127 -8.43 -19.75 2.77
N GLY A 128 -7.22 -19.43 2.31
CA GLY A 128 -6.30 -20.40 1.72
C GLY A 128 -6.00 -21.60 2.63
N PRO A 129 -5.68 -21.40 3.92
CA PRO A 129 -5.50 -22.51 4.87
C PRO A 129 -6.79 -23.33 5.08
N ILE A 130 -7.95 -22.68 5.08
CA ILE A 130 -9.27 -23.32 5.26
C ILE A 130 -9.63 -24.18 4.04
N LEU A 131 -9.33 -23.68 2.84
CA LEU A 131 -9.61 -24.31 1.56
C LEU A 131 -8.49 -25.25 1.10
N GLN A 132 -7.41 -25.39 1.89
CA GLN A 132 -6.21 -26.17 1.55
C GLN A 132 -5.65 -25.84 0.16
N LEU A 133 -5.60 -24.55 -0.18
CA LEU A 133 -5.08 -24.10 -1.47
C LEU A 133 -3.58 -24.43 -1.62
N PRO A 134 -3.13 -24.80 -2.83
CA PRO A 134 -1.72 -25.04 -3.07
C PRO A 134 -0.87 -23.76 -2.88
N HIS A 135 0.34 -23.94 -2.35
CA HIS A 135 1.21 -22.85 -1.85
C HIS A 135 1.50 -21.76 -2.88
N TRP A 136 1.64 -22.13 -4.16
CA TRP A 136 1.89 -21.19 -5.26
C TRP A 136 0.81 -20.11 -5.42
N ILE A 137 -0.42 -20.36 -4.92
CA ILE A 137 -1.50 -19.36 -4.93
C ILE A 137 -1.22 -18.24 -3.92
N GLY A 138 -0.60 -18.56 -2.79
CA GLY A 138 -0.14 -17.59 -1.79
C GLY A 138 1.01 -16.72 -2.31
N ASP A 139 1.93 -17.33 -3.06
CA ASP A 139 3.10 -16.67 -3.65
C ASP A 139 2.73 -15.67 -4.76
N LEU A 140 1.49 -15.66 -5.24
CA LEU A 140 1.03 -14.62 -6.17
C LEU A 140 0.71 -13.30 -5.47
N SER A 141 0.53 -13.31 -4.15
CA SER A 141 0.16 -12.11 -3.40
C SER A 141 1.38 -11.43 -2.77
N PRO A 142 1.54 -10.10 -2.93
CA PRO A 142 2.51 -9.34 -2.14
C PRO A 142 2.26 -9.44 -0.63
N LEU A 143 1.01 -9.69 -0.22
CA LEU A 143 0.63 -9.88 1.17
C LEU A 143 1.03 -11.26 1.72
N GLY A 144 1.27 -12.24 0.84
CA GLY A 144 1.70 -13.60 1.21
C GLY A 144 3.18 -13.71 1.58
N HIS A 145 4.00 -12.73 1.18
CA HIS A 145 5.45 -12.73 1.39
C HIS A 145 5.90 -12.05 2.69
N ILE A 146 4.96 -11.70 3.57
CA ILE A 146 5.26 -10.94 4.78
C ILE A 146 5.56 -11.94 5.91
N PRO A 147 6.74 -11.86 6.55
CA PRO A 147 7.09 -12.75 7.65
C PRO A 147 6.06 -12.62 8.78
N GLN A 148 5.59 -13.74 9.31
CA GLN A 148 4.55 -13.77 10.34
C GLN A 148 5.10 -13.36 11.70
N MET A 149 5.50 -12.10 11.89
CA MET A 149 5.98 -11.64 13.19
C MET A 149 4.85 -11.59 14.23
N PRO A 150 5.08 -12.02 15.49
CA PRO A 150 6.36 -12.49 16.07
C PRO A 150 6.61 -14.01 15.96
N LEU A 151 5.77 -14.76 15.25
CA LEU A 151 5.88 -16.22 15.07
C LEU A 151 7.09 -16.62 14.22
N GLU A 152 7.51 -15.76 13.29
CA GLU A 152 8.68 -15.96 12.42
C GLU A 152 9.69 -14.81 12.56
N ALA A 153 10.97 -15.14 12.37
CA ALA A 153 12.05 -14.16 12.37
C ALA A 153 11.99 -13.26 11.14
N PHE A 154 12.50 -12.03 11.29
CA PHE A 154 12.56 -11.07 10.18
C PHE A 154 13.51 -11.57 9.09
N THR A 155 13.01 -11.70 7.86
CA THR A 155 13.84 -11.92 6.68
C THR A 155 13.89 -10.67 5.82
N ALA A 156 15.09 -10.16 5.54
CA ALA A 156 15.27 -8.93 4.75
C ALA A 156 14.97 -9.13 3.25
N THR A 157 15.13 -10.35 2.72
CA THR A 157 15.03 -10.63 1.28
C THR A 157 13.66 -10.29 0.67
N PRO A 158 12.52 -10.75 1.23
CA PRO A 158 11.21 -10.42 0.68
C PRO A 158 10.89 -8.93 0.79
N VAL A 159 11.36 -8.28 1.86
CA VAL A 159 11.19 -6.84 2.09
C VAL A 159 11.91 -6.03 1.01
N ILE A 160 13.17 -6.35 0.73
CA ILE A 160 13.95 -5.65 -0.30
C ILE A 160 13.32 -5.86 -1.68
N ALA A 161 12.92 -7.08 -2.01
CA ALA A 161 12.25 -7.39 -3.28
C ALA A 161 10.96 -6.57 -3.45
N LEU A 162 10.10 -6.52 -2.43
CA LEU A 162 8.86 -5.72 -2.48
C LEU A 162 9.14 -4.22 -2.62
N LEU A 163 10.15 -3.70 -1.94
CA LEU A 163 10.54 -2.28 -2.06
C LEU A 163 11.07 -1.96 -3.47
N LEU A 164 11.84 -2.85 -4.08
CA LEU A 164 12.30 -2.70 -5.47
C LEU A 164 11.12 -2.71 -6.45
N VAL A 165 10.16 -3.62 -6.27
CA VAL A 165 8.93 -3.67 -7.08
C VAL A 165 8.12 -2.38 -6.91
N ALA A 166 7.94 -1.90 -5.68
CA ALA A 166 7.25 -0.64 -5.42
C ALA A 166 7.96 0.54 -6.08
N ALA A 167 9.29 0.63 -5.94
CA ALA A 167 10.08 1.70 -6.55
C ALA A 167 9.97 1.69 -8.09
N ALA A 168 10.07 0.51 -8.71
CA ALA A 168 9.92 0.34 -10.16
C ALA A 168 8.50 0.75 -10.64
N ALA A 169 7.46 0.35 -9.92
CA ALA A 169 6.08 0.69 -10.25
C ALA A 169 5.80 2.20 -10.10
N VAL A 170 6.31 2.84 -9.04
CA VAL A 170 6.21 4.31 -8.88
C VAL A 170 6.97 5.02 -10.00
N ALA A 171 8.20 4.60 -10.31
CA ALA A 171 8.99 5.19 -11.39
C ALA A 171 8.27 5.05 -12.75
N GLY A 172 7.70 3.89 -13.04
CA GLY A 172 6.88 3.65 -14.23
C GLY A 172 5.63 4.53 -14.27
N GLY A 173 4.93 4.68 -13.14
CA GLY A 173 3.76 5.56 -13.01
C GLY A 173 4.09 7.03 -13.26
N LEU A 174 5.18 7.53 -12.67
CA LEU A 174 5.64 8.91 -12.88
C LEU A 174 6.13 9.14 -14.33
N ALA A 175 6.85 8.19 -14.91
CA ALA A 175 7.35 8.28 -16.28
C ALA A 175 6.23 8.30 -17.32
N THR A 176 5.19 7.49 -17.10
CA THR A 176 4.01 7.41 -17.98
C THR A 176 3.10 8.63 -17.83
N PHE A 177 2.87 9.09 -16.58
CA PHE A 177 2.11 10.31 -16.31
C PHE A 177 2.75 11.56 -16.94
N ARG A 178 4.10 11.63 -16.95
CA ARG A 178 4.82 12.73 -17.62
C ARG A 178 4.58 12.76 -19.13
N ARG A 179 4.33 11.61 -19.77
CA ARG A 179 4.11 11.49 -21.22
C ARG A 179 2.64 11.61 -21.62
N ARG A 180 1.69 11.47 -20.69
CA ARG A 180 0.26 11.63 -20.97
C ARG A 180 -0.11 13.09 -21.06
N ASP A 181 -0.82 13.46 -22.12
CA ASP A 181 -1.49 14.74 -22.20
C ASP A 181 -2.65 14.79 -21.20
N ILE A 182 -2.62 15.80 -20.34
CA ILE A 182 -3.73 16.15 -19.47
C ILE A 182 -4.64 16.97 -20.37
N ALA A 183 -5.68 16.34 -20.91
CA ALA A 183 -6.64 17.04 -21.75
C ALA A 183 -7.40 18.04 -20.87
N ALA A 184 -7.15 19.32 -21.09
CA ALA A 184 -8.04 20.39 -20.65
C ALA A 184 -9.42 20.08 -21.25
N THR A 185 -10.41 19.87 -20.38
CA THR A 185 -11.81 19.78 -20.80
C THR A 185 -12.44 21.14 -20.60
#